data_AF-A5DI99-F1
#
_entry.id   AF-A5DI99-F1
#
_cell.length_a   1.000
_cell.length_b   1.000
_cell.length_c   1.000
_cell.angle_alpha   90.00
_cell.angle_beta   90.00
_cell.angle_gamma   90.00
#
_symmetry.space_group_name_H-M   'P 1'
#
loop_
_entity.id
_entity.type
_entity.pdbx_description
1 polymer ?
#
loop_
_entity_poly.entity_id
_entity_poly.type
_entity_poly.pdbx_seq_one_letter_code
_entity_poly.pdbx_strand_id
1 'polypeptide(L)'
;MQATAFFSLILTTSVQVGKRFFSMDKQTLLTALAGTLNADLQTRKESESQLHVFEAQPGFTAYLLELITEPEVPLGIQISASILFKNRVDHYWVAPENKTSTLLIREGEKPIIKDRLISTIIKTYKNKQIKLQLAAALHSILDTDKWEELSSIIKKLISDSGNVDHVYTGLICLYEYTRNYRWVGMESTSGSNPVLEEVSQEIFSSP
;
A
#
# COMPACT_ATOMS: atom_id res chain seq x y z
N MET A 1 -22.87 -23.47 -7.29
CA MET A 1 -22.33 -23.90 -5.97
C MET A 1 -20.82 -24.20 -5.95
N GLN A 2 -20.14 -24.47 -7.09
CA GLN A 2 -18.69 -24.78 -7.09
C GLN A 2 -17.75 -23.57 -7.07
N ALA A 3 -18.18 -22.39 -7.53
CA ALA A 3 -17.32 -21.19 -7.59
C ALA A 3 -16.95 -20.63 -6.21
N THR A 4 -17.87 -20.71 -5.23
CA THR A 4 -17.66 -20.20 -3.87
C THR A 4 -16.64 -21.03 -3.08
N ALA A 5 -16.56 -22.34 -3.36
CA ALA A 5 -15.60 -23.24 -2.72
C ALA A 5 -14.17 -23.02 -3.25
N PHE A 6 -14.00 -22.72 -4.54
CA PHE A 6 -12.70 -22.41 -5.12
C PHE A 6 -12.11 -21.10 -4.59
N PHE A 7 -12.95 -20.08 -4.38
CA PHE A 7 -12.51 -18.80 -3.81
C PHE A 7 -12.07 -18.93 -2.34
N SER A 8 -12.79 -19.75 -1.56
CA SER A 8 -12.42 -20.07 -0.17
C SER A 8 -11.11 -20.86 -0.09
N LEU A 9 -10.86 -21.79 -1.02
CA LEU A 9 -9.63 -22.57 -1.04
C LEU A 9 -8.41 -21.72 -1.43
N ILE A 10 -8.55 -20.80 -2.38
CA ILE A 10 -7.49 -19.85 -2.78
C ILE A 10 -7.18 -18.84 -1.67
N LEU A 11 -8.19 -18.33 -0.96
CA LEU A 11 -7.98 -17.48 0.21
C LEU A 11 -7.29 -18.24 1.35
N THR A 12 -7.64 -19.51 1.55
CA THR A 12 -7.05 -20.33 2.61
C THR A 12 -5.62 -20.74 2.28
N THR A 13 -5.31 -21.06 1.02
CA THR A 13 -3.92 -21.33 0.60
C THR A 13 -3.05 -20.07 0.63
N SER A 14 -3.56 -18.90 0.26
CA SER A 14 -2.83 -17.63 0.41
C SER A 14 -2.56 -17.26 1.88
N VAL A 15 -3.51 -17.52 2.79
CA VAL A 15 -3.32 -17.28 4.23
C VAL A 15 -2.31 -18.25 4.85
N GLN A 16 -2.27 -19.51 4.41
CA GLN A 16 -1.31 -20.50 4.92
C GLN A 16 0.09 -20.38 4.29
N VAL A 17 0.20 -19.95 3.03
CA VAL A 17 1.47 -19.65 2.37
C VAL A 17 2.09 -18.36 2.93
N GLY A 18 1.28 -17.36 3.27
CA GLY A 18 1.74 -16.12 3.89
C GLY A 18 2.37 -16.32 5.28
N LYS A 19 1.85 -17.25 6.09
CA LYS A 19 2.41 -17.54 7.44
C LYS A 19 3.80 -18.19 7.44
N ARG A 20 4.29 -18.68 6.29
CA ARG A 20 5.56 -19.43 6.20
C ARG A 20 6.75 -18.65 5.64
N PHE A 21 6.58 -17.39 5.23
CA PHE A 21 7.62 -16.67 4.48
C PHE A 21 8.40 -15.57 5.23
N PHE A 22 8.03 -15.20 6.46
CA PHE A 22 8.71 -14.12 7.19
C PHE A 22 9.05 -14.51 8.62
N SER A 23 10.26 -15.04 8.86
CA SER A 23 10.81 -15.22 10.22
C SER A 23 11.41 -13.91 10.75
N MET A 24 10.65 -12.82 10.67
CA MET A 24 11.02 -11.56 11.30
C MET A 24 10.61 -11.62 12.76
N ASP A 25 11.47 -11.20 13.69
CA ASP A 25 11.10 -11.17 15.12
C ASP A 25 10.02 -10.11 15.35
N LYS A 26 8.76 -10.56 15.25
CA LYS A 26 7.58 -9.73 15.38
C LYS A 26 7.57 -8.99 16.71
N GLN A 27 7.98 -9.64 17.80
CA GLN A 27 7.92 -9.01 19.12
C GLN A 27 8.91 -7.85 19.21
N THR A 28 10.14 -8.05 18.73
CA THR A 28 11.14 -6.97 18.68
C THR A 28 10.70 -5.83 17.76
N LEU A 29 10.12 -6.14 16.60
CA LEU A 29 9.60 -5.11 15.69
C LEU A 29 8.47 -4.30 16.32
N LEU A 30 7.52 -4.94 17.01
CA LEU A 30 6.44 -4.25 17.71
C LEU A 30 6.97 -3.36 18.83
N THR A 31 7.97 -3.82 19.58
CA THR A 31 8.64 -3.01 20.61
C THR A 31 9.34 -1.80 20.00
N ALA A 32 10.06 -1.97 18.88
CA ALA A 32 10.73 -0.87 18.20
C ALA A 32 9.70 0.15 17.65
N LEU A 33 8.63 -0.30 17.00
CA LEU A 33 7.55 0.58 16.54
C LEU A 33 6.89 1.33 17.70
N ALA A 34 6.64 0.68 18.83
CA ALA A 34 6.11 1.32 20.02
C ALA A 34 7.06 2.40 20.57
N GLY A 35 8.37 2.11 20.59
CA GLY A 35 9.38 3.04 21.09
C GLY A 35 9.52 4.31 20.25
N THR A 36 9.16 4.28 18.96
CA THR A 36 9.09 5.51 18.12
C THR A 36 8.05 6.53 18.61
N LEU A 37 7.08 6.10 19.42
CA LEU A 37 6.03 6.94 19.98
C LEU A 37 6.37 7.44 21.40
N ASN A 38 7.52 7.06 21.95
CA ASN A 38 7.91 7.43 23.31
C ASN A 38 8.23 8.94 23.43
N ALA A 39 7.89 9.55 24.56
CA ALA A 39 8.22 10.95 24.83
C ALA A 39 9.74 11.17 24.96
N ASP A 40 10.46 10.19 25.52
CA ASP A 40 11.90 10.24 25.68
C ASP A 40 12.63 10.19 24.32
N LEU A 41 13.59 11.10 24.13
CA LEU A 41 14.34 11.22 22.87
C LEU A 41 15.30 10.05 22.66
N GLN A 42 15.92 9.56 23.73
CA GLN A 42 16.91 8.50 23.63
C GLN A 42 16.25 7.17 23.21
N THR A 43 15.11 6.84 23.84
CA THR A 43 14.29 5.68 23.49
C THR A 43 13.84 5.70 22.03
N ARG A 44 13.44 6.87 21.51
CA ARG A 44 13.08 7.02 20.09
C ARG A 44 14.25 6.73 19.16
N LYS A 45 15.42 7.31 19.43
CA LYS A 45 16.64 7.09 18.61
C LYS A 45 17.07 5.63 18.61
N GLU A 46 17.01 4.96 19.76
CA GLU A 46 17.34 3.54 19.86
C GLU A 46 16.35 2.68 19.06
N SER A 47 15.07 3.03 19.11
CA SER A 47 14.02 2.34 18.35
C SER A 47 14.16 2.55 16.84
N GLU A 48 14.47 3.76 16.40
CA GLU A 48 14.76 4.07 14.99
C GLU A 48 15.99 3.29 14.48
N SER A 49 17.04 3.19 15.30
CA SER A 49 18.22 2.37 14.99
C SER A 49 17.88 0.89 14.84
N GLN A 50 17.03 0.35 15.72
CA GLN A 50 16.54 -1.02 15.60
C GLN A 50 15.70 -1.23 14.34
N LEU A 51 14.79 -0.30 14.02
CA LEU A 51 13.97 -0.37 12.80
C LEU A 51 14.84 -0.39 11.55
N HIS A 52 15.94 0.37 11.53
CA HIS A 52 16.88 0.39 10.40
C HIS A 52 17.44 -0.99 10.06
N VAL A 53 17.64 -1.86 11.05
CA VAL A 53 18.08 -3.25 10.84
C VAL A 53 17.00 -4.09 10.16
N PHE A 54 15.73 -3.88 10.51
CA PHE A 54 14.59 -4.54 9.87
C PHE A 54 14.38 -4.06 8.43
N GLU A 55 14.61 -2.77 8.15
CA GLU A 55 14.42 -2.20 6.81
C GLU A 55 15.27 -2.84 5.71
N ALA A 56 16.43 -3.41 6.06
CA ALA A 56 17.30 -4.11 5.13
C ALA A 56 16.79 -5.53 4.76
N GLN A 57 15.84 -6.07 5.54
CA GLN A 57 15.37 -7.44 5.36
C GLN A 57 14.37 -7.55 4.20
N PRO A 58 14.45 -8.62 3.39
CA PRO A 58 13.47 -8.89 2.34
C PRO A 58 12.03 -8.97 2.83
N GLY A 59 11.14 -8.31 2.10
CA GLY A 59 9.71 -8.25 2.35
C GLY A 59 9.28 -7.47 3.59
N PHE A 60 10.20 -6.76 4.26
CA PHE A 60 9.88 -5.88 5.38
C PHE A 60 8.75 -4.90 5.05
N THR A 61 8.85 -4.21 3.91
CA THR A 61 7.85 -3.22 3.50
C THR A 61 6.47 -3.86 3.32
N ALA A 62 6.39 -5.06 2.74
CA ALA A 62 5.14 -5.81 2.60
C ALA A 62 4.59 -6.33 3.94
N TYR A 63 5.46 -6.61 4.91
CA TYR A 63 5.09 -7.06 6.25
C TYR A 63 4.47 -5.95 7.09
N LEU A 64 4.91 -4.68 6.92
CA LEU A 64 4.25 -3.54 7.55
C LEU A 64 2.74 -3.47 7.22
N LEU A 65 2.36 -3.80 5.99
CA LEU A 65 0.95 -3.85 5.58
C LEU A 65 0.14 -4.93 6.30
N GLU A 66 0.78 -6.05 6.67
CA GLU A 66 0.14 -7.09 7.48
C GLU A 66 -0.11 -6.57 8.91
N LEU A 67 0.92 -5.99 9.54
CA LEU A 67 0.85 -5.43 10.90
C LEU A 67 -0.22 -4.36 11.04
N ILE A 68 -0.38 -3.49 10.04
CA ILE A 68 -1.41 -2.44 10.02
C ILE A 68 -2.83 -3.02 10.15
N THR A 69 -3.05 -4.23 9.63
CA THR A 69 -4.38 -4.88 9.65
C THR A 69 -4.56 -5.88 10.78
N GLU A 70 -3.52 -6.10 11.59
CA GLU A 70 -3.52 -7.15 12.60
C GLU A 70 -4.30 -6.73 13.85
N PRO A 71 -5.38 -7.43 14.23
CA PRO A 71 -6.25 -7.01 15.34
C PRO A 71 -5.57 -6.97 16.70
N GLU A 72 -4.54 -7.79 16.92
CA GLU A 72 -3.79 -7.86 18.18
C GLU A 72 -2.78 -6.72 18.33
N VAL A 73 -2.48 -5.98 17.25
CA VAL A 73 -1.53 -4.87 17.28
C VAL A 73 -2.24 -3.60 17.75
N PRO A 74 -1.76 -2.94 18.82
CA PRO A 74 -2.31 -1.68 19.30
C PRO A 74 -2.37 -0.61 18.20
N LEU A 75 -3.44 0.18 18.18
CA LEU A 75 -3.69 1.18 17.14
C LEU A 75 -2.52 2.16 16.95
N GLY A 76 -1.87 2.60 18.03
CA GLY A 76 -0.69 3.48 17.93
C GLY A 76 0.44 2.85 17.10
N ILE A 77 0.67 1.55 17.28
CA ILE A 77 1.68 0.79 16.53
C ILE A 77 1.23 0.60 15.07
N GLN A 78 -0.05 0.34 14.80
CA GLN A 78 -0.58 0.28 13.43
C GLN A 78 -0.38 1.62 12.69
N ILE A 79 -0.62 2.74 13.37
CA ILE A 79 -0.38 4.08 12.81
C ILE A 79 1.11 4.28 12.54
N SER A 80 1.99 3.95 13.49
CA SER A 80 3.45 4.02 13.31
C SER A 80 3.92 3.17 12.13
N ALA A 81 3.41 1.94 12.00
CA ALA A 81 3.68 1.07 10.85
C ALA A 81 3.22 1.68 9.52
N SER A 82 2.06 2.36 9.50
CA SER A 82 1.58 3.03 8.28
C SER A 82 2.45 4.22 7.86
N ILE A 83 2.98 4.97 8.83
CA ILE A 83 3.92 6.08 8.58
C ILE A 83 5.24 5.53 8.04
N LEU A 84 5.76 4.47 8.67
CA LEU A 84 6.99 3.83 8.21
C LEU A 84 6.82 3.23 6.81
N PHE A 85 5.69 2.57 6.54
CA PHE A 85 5.39 2.04 5.21
C PHE A 85 5.41 3.14 4.15
N LYS A 86 4.74 4.26 4.40
CA LYS A 86 4.74 5.42 3.50
C LYS A 86 6.16 5.95 3.28
N ASN A 87 6.93 6.13 4.36
CA ASN A 87 8.32 6.60 4.27
C ASN A 87 9.20 5.62 3.49
N ARG A 88 8.97 4.30 3.63
CA ARG A 88 9.69 3.28 2.88
C ARG A 88 9.44 3.39 1.38
N VAL A 89 8.17 3.58 1.00
CA VAL A 89 7.79 3.81 -0.40
C VAL A 89 8.46 5.07 -0.92
N ASP A 90 8.32 6.21 -0.24
CA ASP A 90 8.86 7.49 -0.72
C ASP A 90 10.37 7.46 -0.99
N HIS A 91 11.15 6.84 -0.09
CA HIS A 91 12.61 6.92 -0.13
C HIS A 91 13.26 5.74 -0.86
N TYR A 92 12.57 4.61 -0.98
CA TYR A 92 13.19 3.35 -1.39
C TYR A 92 12.40 2.59 -2.46
N TRP A 93 11.37 3.18 -3.08
CA TRP A 93 10.66 2.56 -4.21
C TRP A 93 11.50 2.54 -5.50
N VAL A 94 12.26 3.60 -5.77
CA VAL A 94 13.13 3.71 -6.94
C VAL A 94 14.55 4.02 -6.47
N ALA A 95 15.55 3.42 -7.13
CA ALA A 95 16.94 3.71 -6.85
C ALA A 95 17.27 5.15 -7.29
N PRO A 96 17.91 5.96 -6.45
CA PRO A 96 18.51 7.21 -6.92
C PRO A 96 19.52 6.88 -8.02
N GLU A 97 19.54 7.65 -9.12
CA GLU A 97 20.37 7.41 -10.31
C GLU A 97 21.86 7.12 -10.01
N ASN A 98 22.36 7.58 -8.86
CA ASN A 98 23.77 7.47 -8.46
C ASN A 98 24.01 6.65 -7.19
N LYS A 99 23.03 5.88 -6.69
CA LYS A 99 23.20 5.09 -5.44
C LYS A 99 22.47 3.76 -5.47
N THR A 100 23.21 2.68 -5.20
CA THR A 100 22.64 1.41 -4.74
C THR A 100 22.51 1.45 -3.22
N SER A 101 21.27 1.41 -2.72
CA SER A 101 20.99 1.29 -1.30
C SER A 101 20.59 -0.15 -0.98
N THR A 102 21.15 -0.74 0.08
CA THR A 102 20.71 -2.04 0.61
C THR A 102 19.27 -1.99 1.14
N LEU A 103 18.73 -0.79 1.33
CA LEU A 103 17.37 -0.54 1.78
C LEU A 103 16.37 -0.43 0.62
N LEU A 104 16.82 -0.49 -0.64
CA LEU A 104 15.93 -0.41 -1.79
C LEU A 104 14.89 -1.54 -1.76
N ILE A 105 13.64 -1.22 -2.05
CA ILE A 105 12.58 -2.21 -2.23
C ILE A 105 12.90 -3.00 -3.51
N ARG A 106 13.02 -4.33 -3.38
CA ARG A 106 13.38 -5.20 -4.50
C ARG A 106 12.24 -5.22 -5.53
N GLU A 107 12.59 -5.27 -6.82
CA GLU A 107 11.60 -5.32 -7.91
C GLU A 107 10.59 -6.47 -7.75
N GLY A 108 11.05 -7.65 -7.30
CA GLY A 108 10.16 -8.79 -7.05
C GLY A 108 9.19 -8.61 -5.88
N GLU A 109 9.41 -7.64 -4.99
CA GLU A 109 8.51 -7.33 -3.87
C GLU A 109 7.42 -6.32 -4.27
N LYS A 110 7.65 -5.49 -5.29
CA LYS A 110 6.72 -4.40 -5.67
C LYS A 110 5.32 -4.89 -6.04
N PRO A 111 5.12 -5.96 -6.85
CA PRO A 111 3.78 -6.46 -7.14
C PRO A 111 3.02 -6.90 -5.88
N ILE A 112 3.73 -7.52 -4.94
CA ILE A 112 3.16 -7.98 -3.66
C ILE A 112 2.76 -6.77 -2.81
N ILE A 113 3.58 -5.73 -2.76
CA ILE A 113 3.27 -4.50 -2.03
C ILE A 113 2.07 -3.79 -2.65
N LYS A 114 2.02 -3.67 -3.97
CA LYS A 114 0.89 -3.09 -4.74
C LYS A 114 -0.42 -3.81 -4.40
N ASP A 115 -0.47 -5.14 -4.50
CA ASP A 115 -1.66 -5.93 -4.17
C ASP A 115 -2.09 -5.79 -2.69
N ARG A 116 -1.14 -5.94 -1.78
CA ARG A 116 -1.41 -5.82 -0.34
C ARG A 116 -1.86 -4.42 0.05
N LEU A 117 -1.32 -3.37 -0.57
CA LEU A 117 -1.71 -1.99 -0.29
C LEU A 117 -3.21 -1.79 -0.52
N ILE A 118 -3.74 -2.28 -1.65
CA ILE A 118 -5.17 -2.21 -1.93
C ILE A 118 -5.97 -2.99 -0.89
N SER A 119 -5.58 -4.22 -0.56
CA SER A 119 -6.24 -5.03 0.47
C SER A 119 -6.23 -4.35 1.85
N THR A 120 -5.12 -3.73 2.23
CA THR A 120 -4.97 -3.01 3.48
C THR A 120 -5.87 -1.77 3.51
N ILE A 121 -5.92 -0.98 2.42
CA ILE A 121 -6.83 0.17 2.33
C ILE A 121 -8.29 -0.26 2.52
N ILE A 122 -8.73 -1.36 1.87
CA ILE A 122 -10.09 -1.91 2.05
C ILE A 122 -10.39 -2.18 3.53
N LYS A 123 -9.44 -2.73 4.27
CA LYS A 123 -9.63 -3.07 5.68
C LYS A 123 -9.57 -1.87 6.62
N THR A 124 -8.82 -0.82 6.27
CA THR A 124 -8.48 0.26 7.21
C THR A 124 -8.97 1.64 6.83
N TYR A 125 -9.67 1.84 5.71
CA TYR A 125 -10.07 3.17 5.22
C TYR A 125 -10.89 4.00 6.23
N LYS A 126 -11.60 3.34 7.16
CA LYS A 126 -12.39 3.98 8.22
C LYS A 126 -11.50 4.71 9.23
N ASN A 127 -10.24 4.30 9.39
CA ASN A 127 -9.27 5.00 10.21
C ASN A 127 -8.63 6.15 9.39
N LYS A 128 -8.91 7.39 9.77
CA LYS A 128 -8.46 8.58 9.04
C LYS A 128 -6.92 8.70 8.96
N GLN A 129 -6.21 8.34 10.02
CA GLN A 129 -4.75 8.47 10.07
C GLN A 129 -4.07 7.43 9.17
N ILE A 130 -4.47 6.15 9.29
CA ILE A 130 -3.93 5.08 8.43
C ILE A 130 -4.30 5.33 6.97
N LYS A 131 -5.56 5.67 6.68
CA LYS A 131 -6.01 6.00 5.32
C LYS A 131 -5.14 7.09 4.69
N LEU A 132 -4.83 8.16 5.43
CA LEU A 132 -4.02 9.26 4.93
C LEU A 132 -2.61 8.79 4.53
N GLN A 133 -1.98 7.96 5.35
CA GLN A 133 -0.63 7.43 5.06
C GLN A 133 -0.63 6.49 3.86
N LEU A 134 -1.61 5.58 3.77
CA LEU A 134 -1.69 4.63 2.67
C LEU A 134 -2.08 5.30 1.34
N ALA A 135 -2.94 6.32 1.36
CA ALA A 135 -3.23 7.11 0.17
C ALA A 135 -2.01 7.91 -0.31
N ALA A 136 -1.23 8.46 0.61
CA ALA A 136 0.04 9.12 0.27
C ALA A 136 1.06 8.14 -0.31
N ALA A 137 1.17 6.93 0.25
CA ALA A 137 2.03 5.89 -0.31
C ALA A 137 1.58 5.45 -1.71
N LEU A 138 0.27 5.28 -1.93
CA LEU A 138 -0.30 5.01 -3.26
C LEU A 138 0.08 6.12 -4.26
N HIS A 139 -0.03 7.38 -3.85
CA HIS A 139 0.37 8.53 -4.67
C HIS A 139 1.86 8.45 -5.07
N SER A 140 2.75 8.22 -4.11
CA SER A 140 4.20 8.12 -4.37
C SER A 140 4.56 6.95 -5.30
N ILE A 141 3.84 5.81 -5.21
CA ILE A 141 4.01 4.71 -6.17
C ILE A 141 3.62 5.18 -7.58
N LEU A 142 2.50 5.86 -7.73
CA LEU A 142 2.02 6.31 -9.05
C LEU A 142 2.89 7.40 -9.68
N ASP A 143 3.53 8.23 -8.85
CA ASP A 143 4.45 9.28 -9.32
C ASP A 143 5.75 8.67 -9.89
N THR A 144 6.18 7.53 -9.34
CA THR A 144 7.50 6.95 -9.63
C THR A 144 7.47 5.66 -10.45
N ASP A 145 6.32 4.99 -10.54
CA ASP A 145 6.19 3.69 -11.18
C ASP A 145 4.83 3.55 -11.90
N LYS A 146 4.85 2.93 -13.08
CA LYS A 146 3.63 2.68 -13.84
C LYS A 146 2.88 1.51 -13.20
N TRP A 147 1.62 1.73 -12.84
CA TRP A 147 0.75 0.69 -12.30
C TRP A 147 -0.41 0.43 -13.26
N GLU A 148 -0.11 -0.35 -14.31
CA GLU A 148 -1.04 -0.60 -15.42
C GLU A 148 -2.34 -1.28 -14.98
N GLU A 149 -2.29 -2.11 -13.95
CA GLU A 149 -3.44 -2.84 -13.45
C GLU A 149 -4.39 -1.98 -12.60
N LEU A 150 -3.97 -0.78 -12.17
CA LEU A 150 -4.74 0.01 -11.21
C LEU A 150 -6.09 0.47 -11.76
N SER A 151 -6.20 0.86 -13.03
CA SER A 151 -7.47 1.29 -13.62
C SER A 151 -8.51 0.15 -13.63
N SER A 152 -8.09 -1.06 -13.98
CA SER A 152 -8.90 -2.28 -13.89
C SER A 152 -9.33 -2.60 -12.45
N ILE A 153 -8.40 -2.46 -11.48
CA ILE A 153 -8.70 -2.64 -10.04
C ILE A 153 -9.74 -1.61 -9.59
N ILE A 154 -9.58 -0.33 -9.94
CA ILE A 154 -10.53 0.73 -9.61
C ILE A 154 -11.91 0.40 -10.17
N LYS A 155 -12.00 0.04 -11.46
CA LYS A 155 -13.27 -0.34 -12.10
C LYS A 155 -13.96 -1.48 -11.35
N LYS A 156 -13.21 -2.54 -11.02
CA LYS A 156 -13.74 -3.69 -10.27
C LYS A 156 -14.26 -3.30 -8.89
N LEU A 157 -13.53 -2.46 -8.15
CA LEU A 157 -13.91 -2.00 -6.82
C LEU A 157 -15.17 -1.13 -6.85
N ILE A 158 -15.26 -0.20 -7.80
CA ILE A 158 -16.43 0.70 -7.95
C ILE A 158 -17.66 -0.09 -8.44
N SER A 159 -17.46 -1.10 -9.30
CA SER A 159 -18.55 -1.92 -9.83
C SER A 159 -19.17 -2.86 -8.79
N ASP A 160 -18.47 -3.15 -7.69
CA ASP A 160 -19.00 -3.94 -6.57
C ASP A 160 -19.90 -3.09 -5.67
N SER A 161 -20.99 -2.58 -6.25
CA SER A 161 -21.91 -1.62 -5.61
C SER A 161 -22.60 -2.15 -4.35
N GLY A 162 -22.64 -3.47 -4.16
CA GLY A 162 -23.14 -4.11 -2.94
C GLY A 162 -22.14 -4.08 -1.77
N ASN A 163 -20.88 -3.72 -2.02
CA ASN A 163 -19.82 -3.70 -1.04
C ASN A 163 -19.28 -2.28 -0.84
N VAL A 164 -19.78 -1.61 0.20
CA VAL A 164 -19.40 -0.22 0.52
C VAL A 164 -17.89 -0.07 0.76
N ASP A 165 -17.24 -1.07 1.35
CA ASP A 165 -15.80 -1.03 1.63
C ASP A 165 -15.00 -1.05 0.31
N HIS A 166 -15.45 -1.82 -0.69
CA HIS A 166 -14.87 -1.82 -2.03
C HIS A 166 -15.10 -0.50 -2.75
N VAL A 167 -16.34 0.00 -2.81
CA VAL A 167 -16.66 1.26 -3.50
C VAL A 167 -15.84 2.42 -2.92
N TYR A 168 -15.78 2.55 -1.59
CA TYR A 168 -15.02 3.63 -0.96
C TYR A 168 -13.52 3.52 -1.26
N THR A 169 -12.96 2.30 -1.26
CA THR A 169 -11.56 2.08 -1.63
C THR A 169 -11.30 2.39 -3.09
N GLY A 170 -12.21 2.00 -3.99
CA GLY A 170 -12.18 2.36 -5.40
C GLY A 170 -12.16 3.87 -5.60
N LEU A 171 -12.97 4.63 -4.84
CA LEU A 171 -12.96 6.09 -4.87
C LEU A 171 -11.66 6.72 -4.36
N ILE A 172 -11.04 6.16 -3.31
CA ILE A 172 -9.70 6.60 -2.87
C ILE A 172 -8.69 6.40 -4.00
N CYS A 173 -8.66 5.20 -4.59
CA CYS A 173 -7.71 4.86 -5.64
C CYS A 173 -7.94 5.74 -6.89
N LEU A 174 -9.19 5.96 -7.27
CA LEU A 174 -9.56 6.85 -8.37
C LEU A 174 -9.12 8.30 -8.13
N TYR A 175 -9.33 8.81 -6.92
CA TYR A 175 -8.90 10.15 -6.55
C TYR A 175 -7.38 10.30 -6.67
N GLU A 176 -6.63 9.32 -6.17
CA GLU A 176 -5.16 9.33 -6.24
C GLU A 176 -4.66 9.20 -7.69
N TYR A 177 -5.26 8.30 -8.46
CA TYR A 177 -4.95 8.08 -9.88
C TYR A 177 -5.19 9.35 -10.72
N THR A 178 -6.38 9.95 -10.62
CA THR A 178 -6.70 11.18 -11.36
C THR A 178 -5.88 12.38 -10.90
N ARG A 179 -5.55 12.47 -9.60
CA ARG A 179 -4.66 13.51 -9.08
C ARG A 179 -3.24 13.39 -9.63
N ASN A 180 -2.70 12.18 -9.70
CA ASN A 180 -1.34 11.92 -10.17
C ASN A 180 -1.20 12.24 -11.67
N TYR A 181 -2.15 11.80 -12.49
CA TYR A 181 -2.08 11.97 -13.93
C TYR A 181 -2.78 13.24 -14.45
N ARG A 182 -3.16 14.16 -13.57
CA ARG A 182 -3.90 15.40 -13.91
C ARG A 182 -3.23 16.23 -15.01
N TRP A 183 -1.90 16.23 -15.06
CA TRP A 183 -1.11 17.08 -15.97
C TRP A 183 -0.61 16.33 -17.22
N VAL A 184 -0.85 15.02 -17.32
CA VAL A 184 -0.44 14.25 -18.48
C VAL A 184 -1.25 14.69 -19.70
N GLY A 185 -0.57 14.98 -20.81
CA GLY A 185 -1.21 15.36 -22.06
C GLY A 185 -1.55 16.85 -22.22
N MET A 186 -1.20 17.74 -21.27
CA MET A 186 -1.43 19.19 -21.43
C MET A 186 -0.63 19.84 -22.57
N GLU A 187 0.42 19.19 -23.06
CA GLU A 187 1.21 19.65 -24.22
C GLU A 187 0.57 19.25 -25.56
N SER A 188 -0.44 18.37 -25.55
CA SER A 188 -1.18 17.96 -26.74
C SER A 188 -2.14 19.07 -27.14
N THR A 189 -2.12 19.46 -28.42
CA THR A 189 -2.97 20.50 -29.02
C THR A 189 -4.47 20.27 -28.87
N SER A 190 -4.89 19.05 -28.50
CA SER A 190 -6.27 18.63 -28.30
C SER A 190 -6.86 19.00 -26.93
N GLY A 191 -6.05 19.39 -25.93
CA GLY A 191 -6.52 19.80 -24.60
C GLY A 191 -7.15 18.69 -23.74
N SER A 192 -7.25 17.46 -24.24
CA SER A 192 -7.76 16.30 -23.51
C SER A 192 -6.71 15.67 -22.61
N ASN A 193 -7.09 15.33 -21.37
CA ASN A 193 -6.28 14.49 -20.50
C ASN A 193 -6.60 13.01 -20.80
N PRO A 194 -5.64 12.21 -21.31
CA PRO A 194 -5.88 10.83 -21.73
C PRO A 194 -6.32 9.93 -20.57
N VAL A 195 -5.89 10.23 -19.34
CA VAL A 195 -6.30 9.48 -18.14
C VAL A 195 -7.73 9.81 -17.74
N LEU A 196 -8.19 11.06 -17.93
CA LEU A 196 -9.61 11.39 -17.73
C LEU A 196 -10.49 10.72 -18.80
N GLU A 197 -10.00 10.61 -20.03
CA GLU A 197 -10.69 9.87 -21.09
C GLU A 197 -10.79 8.38 -20.74
N GLU A 198 -9.68 7.74 -20.36
CA GLU A 198 -9.65 6.34 -19.88
C GLU A 198 -10.63 6.13 -18.71
N VAL A 199 -10.56 6.98 -17.68
CA VAL A 199 -11.48 6.90 -16.54
C VAL A 199 -12.93 7.04 -16.99
N SER A 200 -13.25 8.01 -17.84
CA SER A 200 -14.62 8.23 -18.31
C SER A 200 -15.15 7.07 -19.14
N GLN A 201 -14.34 6.52 -20.05
CA GLN A 201 -14.73 5.48 -20.99
C GLN A 201 -14.66 4.08 -20.38
N GLU A 202 -13.72 3.80 -19.50
CA GLU A 202 -13.53 2.46 -18.98
C GLU A 202 -14.23 2.24 -17.64
N ILE A 203 -14.26 3.25 -16.77
CA ILE A 203 -14.77 3.10 -15.40
C ILE A 203 -16.26 3.46 -15.31
N PHE A 204 -16.70 4.48 -16.05
CA PHE A 204 -18.06 5.02 -15.94
C PHE A 204 -18.97 4.81 -17.15
N SER A 205 -18.47 4.22 -18.24
CA SER A 205 -19.35 3.84 -19.35
C SER A 205 -20.34 2.79 -18.89
N SER A 206 -21.63 3.11 -19.01
CA SER A 206 -22.71 2.13 -18.87
C SER A 206 -22.49 0.96 -19.86
N PRO A 207 -22.78 -0.28 -19.47
CA PRO A 207 -22.87 -1.40 -20.41
C PRO A 207 -23.99 -1.21 -21.44
#